data_AF-A0ABD6EXC7-F1
#
_entry.id   AF-A0ABD6EXC7-F1
#
_cell.length_a   1.000
_cell.length_b   1.000
_cell.length_c   1.000
_cell.angle_alpha   90.00
_cell.angle_beta   90.00
_cell.angle_gamma   90.00
#
_symmetry.space_group_name_H-M   'P 1'
#
loop_
_entity.id
_entity.type
_entity.pdbx_description
1 polymer ?
#
loop_
_entity_poly.entity_id
_entity_poly.type
_entity_poly.pdbx_seq_one_letter_code
_entity_poly.pdbx_strand_id
1 'polypeptide(L)'
;MIPLSFYVDLCTDVFSPDVNIKTIVKGVHELYNRTGGSEFFDATNIVFTRGSLDPWRAAIPSRTVPEKHITSIMIEGASHCADMYIPWTYEPHTLKPARRKIEEELRYFTGEEEPEVTTYQTELPEEYTTAGKGAQIAGVNTKLILFSLIAFFMV
;
A
#
# COMPACT_ATOMS: atom_id res chain seq x y z
N MET A 1 17.96 19.29 12.81
CA MET A 1 16.48 19.24 12.69
C MET A 1 16.03 20.56 12.08
N ILE A 2 15.23 20.52 11.03
CA ILE A 2 14.72 21.72 10.33
C ILE A 2 13.40 22.14 11.01
N PRO A 3 13.18 23.44 11.33
CA PRO A 3 11.98 23.87 12.05
C PRO A 3 10.72 23.79 11.17
N LEU A 4 9.55 23.62 11.79
CA LEU A 4 8.26 23.58 11.10
C LEU A 4 8.02 24.85 10.26
N SER A 5 8.43 26.02 10.75
CA SER A 5 8.26 27.29 10.05
C SER A 5 8.89 27.27 8.66
N PHE A 6 10.07 26.68 8.51
CA PHE A 6 10.72 26.53 7.20
C PHE A 6 9.83 25.78 6.20
N TYR A 7 9.17 24.71 6.61
CA TYR A 7 8.29 23.94 5.74
C TYR A 7 6.98 24.67 5.42
N VAL A 8 6.45 25.45 6.38
CA VAL A 8 5.27 26.30 6.16
C VAL A 8 5.58 27.41 5.16
N ASP A 9 6.74 28.06 5.32
CA ASP A 9 7.21 29.11 4.42
C ASP A 9 7.44 28.53 3.02
N LEU A 10 8.06 27.35 2.92
CA LEU A 10 8.24 26.64 1.65
C LEU A 10 6.89 26.33 0.97
N CYS A 11 5.87 25.88 1.71
CA CYS A 11 4.54 25.67 1.15
C CYS A 11 3.92 26.97 0.60
N THR A 12 4.12 28.07 1.33
CA THR A 12 3.64 29.40 0.94
C THR A 12 4.31 29.87 -0.35
N ASP A 13 5.63 29.68 -0.44
CA ASP A 13 6.46 30.10 -1.57
C ASP A 13 6.22 29.26 -2.84
N VAL A 14 6.03 27.95 -2.69
CA VAL A 14 5.89 27.02 -3.82
C VAL A 14 4.47 27.00 -4.38
N PHE A 15 3.45 27.04 -3.52
CA PHE A 15 2.06 26.82 -3.96
C PHE A 15 1.27 28.12 -4.09
N SER A 16 1.21 28.93 -3.02
CA SER A 16 0.51 30.22 -2.98
C SER A 16 0.59 30.81 -1.56
N PRO A 17 0.51 32.16 -1.40
CA PRO A 17 0.27 32.83 -0.12
C PRO A 17 -0.90 32.26 0.72
N ASP A 18 -1.88 31.64 0.07
CA ASP A 18 -3.04 31.02 0.73
C ASP A 18 -2.69 29.70 1.45
N VAL A 19 -1.60 29.02 1.05
CA VAL A 19 -1.12 27.78 1.68
C VAL A 19 -0.19 28.10 2.85
N ASN A 20 -0.75 28.82 3.83
CA ASN A 20 -0.05 29.25 5.04
C ASN A 20 -0.45 28.41 6.27
N ILE A 21 0.14 28.71 7.43
CA ILE A 21 -0.10 27.99 8.69
C ILE A 21 -1.59 27.85 9.04
N LYS A 22 -2.42 28.87 8.76
CA LYS A 22 -3.86 28.83 9.10
C LYS A 22 -4.58 27.77 8.27
N THR A 23 -4.31 27.75 6.96
CA THR A 23 -4.89 26.77 6.03
C THR A 23 -4.40 25.36 6.33
N ILE A 24 -3.10 25.20 6.62
CA ILE A 24 -2.50 23.90 6.97
C ILE A 24 -3.13 23.34 8.26
N VAL A 25 -3.15 24.13 9.34
CA VAL A 25 -3.74 23.68 10.62
C VAL A 25 -5.22 23.37 10.47
N LYS A 26 -5.96 24.18 9.72
CA LYS A 26 -7.37 23.92 9.40
C LYS A 26 -7.53 22.56 8.71
N GLY A 27 -6.73 22.28 7.68
CA GLY A 27 -6.77 21.01 6.95
C GLY A 27 -6.43 19.81 7.83
N VAL A 28 -5.45 19.94 8.74
CA VAL A 28 -5.12 18.90 9.73
C VAL A 28 -6.30 18.61 10.65
N HIS A 29 -6.95 19.65 11.18
CA HIS A 29 -8.12 19.49 12.04
C HIS A 29 -9.31 18.89 11.30
N GLU A 30 -9.58 19.32 10.06
CA GLU A 30 -10.65 18.76 9.23
C GLU A 30 -10.41 17.28 8.94
N LEU A 31 -9.17 16.89 8.63
CA LEU A 31 -8.80 15.50 8.44
C LEU A 31 -9.03 14.71 9.72
N TYR A 32 -8.50 15.19 10.86
CA TYR A 32 -8.62 14.51 12.14
C TYR A 32 -10.10 14.34 12.57
N ASN A 33 -10.92 15.37 12.41
CA ASN A 33 -12.34 15.32 12.72
C ASN A 33 -13.10 14.33 11.83
N ARG A 34 -12.66 14.15 10.58
CA ARG A 34 -13.28 13.22 9.65
C ARG A 34 -12.85 11.77 9.87
N THR A 35 -11.58 11.54 10.21
CA THR A 35 -11.01 10.18 10.25
C THR A 35 -10.81 9.64 11.64
N GLY A 36 -10.83 10.46 12.69
CA GLY A 36 -10.48 10.06 14.06
C GLY A 36 -8.98 9.84 14.28
N GLY A 37 -8.15 10.11 13.27
CA GLY A 37 -6.70 9.89 13.33
C GLY A 37 -6.33 8.41 13.53
N SER A 38 -5.14 8.15 14.08
CA SER A 38 -4.63 6.79 14.27
C SER A 38 -5.25 6.06 15.47
N GLU A 39 -5.86 6.78 16.40
CA GLU A 39 -6.36 6.23 17.67
C GLU A 39 -7.88 6.07 17.70
N PHE A 40 -8.63 7.03 17.13
CA PHE A 40 -10.08 7.13 17.28
C PHE A 40 -10.84 6.93 15.96
N PHE A 41 -10.21 6.33 14.96
CA PHE A 41 -10.91 6.00 13.71
C PHE A 41 -12.08 5.04 13.98
N ASP A 42 -13.20 5.31 13.32
CA ASP A 42 -14.40 4.48 13.36
C ASP A 42 -14.73 3.98 11.95
N ALA A 43 -14.21 2.79 11.64
CA ALA A 43 -14.39 2.16 10.35
C ALA A 43 -14.45 0.63 10.51
N THR A 44 -14.77 -0.07 9.43
CA THR A 44 -14.84 -1.53 9.36
C THR A 44 -14.10 -2.01 8.12
N ASN A 45 -13.73 -3.28 8.06
CA ASN A 45 -13.14 -3.92 6.89
C ASN A 45 -11.81 -3.28 6.47
N ILE A 46 -10.84 -3.26 7.38
CA ILE A 46 -9.53 -2.63 7.16
C ILE A 46 -8.41 -3.60 7.51
N VAL A 47 -7.41 -3.67 6.64
CA VAL A 47 -6.12 -4.30 6.97
C VAL A 47 -5.03 -3.22 7.02
N PHE A 48 -4.47 -3.00 8.20
CA PHE A 48 -3.30 -2.16 8.39
C PHE A 48 -2.04 -3.02 8.32
N THR A 49 -1.15 -2.76 7.36
CA THR A 49 0.14 -3.45 7.25
C THR A 49 1.28 -2.52 7.63
N ARG A 50 2.26 -3.02 8.37
CA ARG A 50 3.40 -2.23 8.87
C ARG A 50 4.67 -3.07 8.80
N GLY A 51 5.67 -2.59 8.08
CA GLY A 51 7.00 -3.20 8.09
C GLY A 51 7.77 -2.85 9.36
N SER A 52 8.49 -3.80 9.97
CA SER A 52 9.29 -3.49 11.16
C SER A 52 10.47 -2.56 10.86
N LEU A 53 10.96 -2.53 9.61
CA LEU A 53 12.03 -1.64 9.15
C LEU A 53 11.50 -0.34 8.51
N ASP A 54 10.18 -0.18 8.41
CA ASP A 54 9.56 1.01 7.84
C ASP A 54 9.57 2.16 8.86
N PRO A 55 10.22 3.31 8.58
CA PRO A 55 10.17 4.47 9.47
C PRO A 55 8.74 5.01 9.64
N TRP A 56 7.84 4.78 8.68
CA TRP A 56 6.44 5.21 8.74
C TRP A 56 5.57 4.33 9.65
N ARG A 57 6.08 3.19 10.15
CA ARG A 57 5.30 2.25 10.97
C ARG A 57 4.62 2.90 12.19
N ALA A 58 5.22 3.96 12.73
CA ALA A 58 4.71 4.69 13.90
C ALA A 58 3.43 5.48 13.60
N ALA A 59 3.19 5.85 12.34
CA ALA A 59 1.99 6.58 11.92
C ALA A 59 0.79 5.67 11.62
N ILE A 60 1.00 4.35 11.57
CA ILE A 60 -0.03 3.38 11.19
C ILE A 60 -0.62 2.75 12.48
N PRO A 61 -1.96 2.67 12.62
CA PRO A 61 -2.60 2.05 13.79
C PRO A 61 -2.12 0.61 14.05
N SER A 62 -1.94 0.27 15.33
CA SER A 62 -1.61 -1.10 15.76
C SER A 62 -2.82 -1.91 16.25
N ARG A 63 -4.00 -1.29 16.25
CA ARG A 63 -5.20 -1.84 16.88
C ARG A 63 -5.88 -2.83 15.92
N THR A 64 -6.18 -4.01 16.44
CA THR A 64 -7.01 -5.04 15.79
C THR A 64 -8.37 -5.07 16.49
N VAL A 65 -9.46 -5.10 15.72
CA VAL A 65 -10.86 -5.10 16.18
C VAL A 65 -11.63 -6.14 15.35
N PRO A 66 -11.59 -7.43 15.76
CA PRO A 66 -12.13 -8.55 14.96
C PRO A 66 -13.62 -8.40 14.62
N GLU A 67 -14.43 -7.87 15.54
CA GLU A 67 -15.86 -7.64 15.36
C GLU A 67 -16.19 -6.61 14.27
N LYS A 68 -15.21 -5.78 13.89
CA LYS A 68 -15.30 -4.80 12.80
C LYS A 68 -14.47 -5.21 11.58
N HIS A 69 -13.88 -6.40 11.59
CA HIS A 69 -12.88 -6.83 10.59
C HIS A 69 -11.78 -5.78 10.38
N ILE A 70 -11.23 -5.28 11.49
CA ILE A 70 -10.02 -4.44 11.47
C ILE A 70 -8.85 -5.31 11.92
N THR A 71 -7.89 -5.53 11.03
CA THR A 71 -6.71 -6.37 11.27
C THR A 71 -5.45 -5.53 11.12
N SER A 72 -4.60 -5.48 12.15
CA SER A 72 -3.27 -4.87 12.07
C SER A 72 -2.18 -5.93 12.04
N ILE A 73 -1.32 -5.90 11.02
CA ILE A 73 -0.25 -6.86 10.75
C ILE A 73 1.11 -6.14 10.86
N MET A 74 1.97 -6.62 11.75
CA MET A 74 3.40 -6.27 11.77
C MET A 74 4.17 -7.30 10.96
N ILE A 75 4.90 -6.86 9.94
CA ILE A 75 5.67 -7.70 9.03
C ILE A 75 7.16 -7.53 9.38
N GLU A 76 7.70 -8.50 10.12
CA GLU A 76 9.08 -8.43 10.60
C GLU A 76 10.09 -8.54 9.44
N GLY A 77 11.04 -7.62 9.38
CA GLY A 77 12.05 -7.55 8.32
C GLY A 77 11.58 -6.88 7.03
N ALA A 78 10.33 -6.44 6.95
CA ALA A 78 9.80 -5.69 5.80
C ALA A 78 10.02 -4.19 5.95
N SER A 79 10.27 -3.52 4.81
CA SER A 79 10.26 -2.06 4.69
C SER A 79 8.88 -1.56 4.24
N HIS A 80 8.83 -0.32 3.75
CA HIS A 80 7.61 0.36 3.34
C HIS A 80 6.83 -0.42 2.27
N CYS A 81 5.57 -0.74 2.56
CA CYS A 81 4.61 -1.38 1.65
C CYS A 81 5.09 -2.69 1.01
N ALA A 82 5.99 -3.43 1.65
CA ALA A 82 6.63 -4.60 1.02
C ALA A 82 5.64 -5.75 0.71
N ASP A 83 4.52 -5.80 1.41
CA ASP A 83 3.38 -6.70 1.16
C ASP A 83 2.78 -6.54 -0.24
N MET A 84 2.87 -5.34 -0.83
CA MET A 84 2.31 -5.02 -2.15
C MET A 84 3.21 -5.45 -3.32
N TYR A 85 4.45 -5.84 -3.06
CA TYR A 85 5.36 -6.31 -4.11
C TYR A 85 5.09 -7.77 -4.48
N ILE A 86 5.43 -8.11 -5.73
CA ILE A 86 5.43 -9.48 -6.24
C ILE A 86 6.39 -10.32 -5.38
N PRO A 87 6.03 -11.56 -5.01
CA PRO A 87 6.93 -12.44 -4.27
C PRO A 87 8.29 -12.65 -4.95
N TRP A 88 9.36 -12.73 -4.17
CA TRP A 88 10.70 -13.07 -4.67
C TRP A 88 11.44 -14.03 -3.72
N THR A 89 12.48 -14.71 -4.24
CA THR A 89 13.17 -15.83 -3.58
C THR A 89 13.78 -15.52 -2.20
N TYR A 90 14.12 -14.25 -1.96
CA TYR A 90 14.82 -13.78 -0.76
C TYR A 90 13.97 -12.83 0.08
N GLU A 91 12.65 -12.84 -0.10
CA GLU A 91 11.78 -11.97 0.68
C GLU A 91 11.73 -12.43 2.15
N PRO A 92 11.55 -11.52 3.11
CA PRO A 92 11.28 -11.88 4.50
C PRO A 92 10.21 -12.98 4.59
N HIS A 93 10.51 -14.05 5.32
CA HIS A 93 9.60 -15.20 5.45
C HIS A 93 8.23 -14.84 6.08
N THR A 94 8.12 -13.66 6.70
CA THR A 94 6.91 -13.07 7.28
C THR A 94 5.99 -12.41 6.26
N LEU A 95 6.46 -12.11 5.04
CA LEU A 95 5.63 -11.51 3.97
C LEU A 95 4.59 -12.48 3.45
N LYS A 96 4.98 -13.73 3.16
CA LYS A 96 4.05 -14.75 2.68
C LYS A 96 2.85 -14.97 3.62
N PRO A 97 3.02 -15.19 4.94
CA PRO A 97 1.88 -15.30 5.85
C PRO A 97 1.11 -13.98 5.99
N ALA A 98 1.76 -12.81 5.92
CA ALA A 98 1.07 -11.53 5.91
C ALA A 98 0.15 -11.38 4.69
N ARG A 99 0.64 -11.69 3.47
CA ARG A 99 -0.16 -11.68 2.24
C ARG A 99 -1.35 -12.64 2.31
N ARG A 100 -1.15 -13.86 2.83
CA ARG A 100 -2.28 -14.79 3.07
C ARG A 100 -3.34 -14.19 4.00
N LYS A 101 -2.92 -13.53 5.08
CA LYS A 101 -3.88 -12.89 5.99
C LYS A 101 -4.62 -11.73 5.33
N ILE A 102 -3.95 -10.95 4.47
CA ILE A 102 -4.59 -9.91 3.66
C ILE A 102 -5.63 -10.53 2.71
N GLU A 103 -5.27 -11.60 2.01
CA GLU A 103 -6.17 -12.33 1.10
C GLU A 103 -7.40 -12.88 1.83
N GLU A 104 -7.24 -13.44 3.04
CA GLU A 104 -8.36 -13.91 3.87
C GLU A 104 -9.36 -12.78 4.20
N GLU A 105 -8.87 -11.61 4.62
CA GLU A 105 -9.73 -10.46 4.91
C GLU A 105 -10.38 -9.92 3.62
N LEU A 106 -9.64 -9.88 2.52
CA LEU A 106 -10.19 -9.46 1.22
C LEU A 106 -11.34 -10.38 0.76
N ARG A 107 -11.21 -11.70 0.92
CA ARG A 107 -12.30 -12.64 0.63
C ARG A 107 -13.56 -12.34 1.44
N TYR A 108 -13.38 -12.05 2.73
CA TYR A 108 -14.49 -11.62 3.56
C TYR A 108 -15.11 -10.31 3.04
N PHE A 109 -14.30 -9.33 2.61
CA PHE A 109 -14.80 -8.05 2.10
C PHE A 109 -15.56 -8.19 0.78
N THR A 110 -15.11 -9.06 -0.11
CA THR A 110 -15.71 -9.27 -1.44
C THR A 110 -16.82 -10.30 -1.44
N GLY A 111 -16.91 -11.14 -0.41
CA GLY A 111 -17.82 -12.29 -0.35
C GLY A 111 -17.42 -13.43 -1.28
N GLU A 112 -16.18 -13.43 -1.77
CA GLU A 112 -15.64 -14.49 -2.62
C GLU A 112 -15.24 -15.71 -1.80
N GLU A 113 -15.67 -16.89 -2.25
CA GLU A 113 -15.19 -18.16 -1.71
C GLU A 113 -13.71 -18.38 -2.08
N GLU A 114 -13.01 -19.21 -1.31
CA GLU A 114 -11.60 -19.52 -1.57
C GLU A 114 -11.47 -20.14 -2.99
N PRO A 115 -10.68 -19.56 -3.90
CA PRO A 115 -10.43 -20.13 -5.19
C PRO A 115 -9.78 -21.48 -4.97
N GLU A 116 -10.33 -22.49 -5.63
CA GLU A 116 -9.72 -23.80 -5.72
C GLU A 116 -8.23 -23.61 -6.07
N VAL A 117 -7.35 -24.23 -5.29
CA VAL A 117 -5.89 -24.08 -5.43
C VAL A 117 -5.46 -24.57 -6.81
N THR A 118 -5.49 -23.69 -7.80
CA THR A 118 -4.76 -23.88 -9.05
C THR A 118 -3.32 -23.51 -8.75
N THR A 119 -2.45 -24.50 -8.72
CA THR A 119 -1.00 -24.32 -8.64
C THR A 119 -0.56 -23.44 -9.79
N TYR A 120 -0.42 -22.13 -9.57
CA TYR A 120 0.35 -21.29 -10.47
C TYR A 120 1.80 -21.68 -10.26
N GLN A 121 2.31 -22.55 -11.13
CA GLN A 121 3.73 -22.68 -11.29
C GLN A 121 4.25 -21.31 -11.70
N THR A 122 5.16 -20.75 -10.91
CA THR A 122 5.98 -19.62 -11.33
C THR A 122 6.96 -20.13 -12.40
N GLU A 123 6.45 -20.56 -13.55
CA GLU A 123 7.24 -20.61 -14.76
C GLU A 123 7.27 -19.17 -15.27
N LEU A 124 8.41 -18.52 -15.06
CA LEU A 124 8.74 -17.34 -15.85
C LEU A 124 8.54 -17.74 -17.32
N PRO A 125 7.79 -16.98 -18.13
CA PRO A 125 7.63 -17.30 -19.54
C PRO A 125 9.01 -17.46 -20.18
N GLU A 126 9.20 -18.49 -21.01
CA GLU A 126 10.37 -18.69 -21.89
C GLU A 126 10.54 -17.55 -22.93
N GLU A 127 9.93 -16.38 -22.72
CA GLU A 127 9.99 -15.20 -23.59
C GLU A 127 11.16 -14.25 -23.24
N TYR A 128 12.16 -14.73 -22.48
CA TYR A 128 13.50 -14.13 -22.42
C TYR A 128 14.60 -15.04 -23.00
N THR A 129 14.21 -16.17 -23.59
CA THR A 129 15.08 -17.05 -24.36
C THR A 129 14.40 -17.24 -25.71
N THR A 130 14.69 -16.44 -26.72
CA THR A 130 15.71 -16.85 -27.69
C THR A 130 16.01 -15.71 -28.66
N ALA A 131 17.28 -15.54 -29.00
CA ALA A 131 17.65 -14.91 -30.25
C ALA A 131 16.98 -15.69 -31.40
N GLY A 132 16.02 -15.05 -32.08
CA GLY A 132 15.65 -15.39 -33.45
C GLY A 132 14.23 -15.90 -33.69
N LYS A 133 13.50 -15.05 -34.43
CA LYS A 133 12.41 -15.35 -35.40
C LYS A 133 10.97 -15.52 -34.86
N GLY A 134 10.25 -14.39 -34.89
CA GLY A 134 9.17 -14.19 -35.86
C GLY A 134 7.72 -14.46 -35.41
N ALA A 135 6.92 -13.37 -35.34
CA ALA A 135 5.45 -13.26 -35.54
C ALA A 135 4.55 -14.04 -34.55
N GLN A 136 3.41 -13.55 -34.04
CA GLN A 136 2.45 -12.56 -34.52
C GLN A 136 1.57 -12.13 -33.31
N ILE A 137 1.29 -10.83 -33.18
CA ILE A 137 0.43 -10.29 -32.12
C ILE A 137 -1.06 -10.54 -32.41
N ALA A 138 -1.82 -11.04 -31.43
CA ALA A 138 -3.28 -11.06 -31.49
C ALA A 138 -3.91 -10.72 -30.12
N GLY A 139 -4.47 -9.51 -30.03
CA GLY A 139 -5.65 -9.24 -29.21
C GLY A 139 -5.46 -8.88 -27.73
N VAL A 140 -4.81 -7.76 -27.42
CA VAL A 140 -4.90 -7.14 -26.07
C VAL A 140 -6.21 -6.35 -25.96
N ASN A 141 -7.12 -6.79 -25.08
CA ASN A 141 -8.31 -6.05 -24.72
C ASN A 141 -7.92 -4.81 -23.88
N THR A 142 -8.05 -3.64 -24.49
CA THR A 142 -7.44 -2.35 -24.09
C THR A 142 -8.17 -1.64 -22.95
N LYS A 143 -8.47 -2.31 -21.83
CA LYS A 143 -9.19 -1.65 -20.71
C LYS A 143 -8.52 -1.69 -19.34
N LEU A 144 -7.30 -2.20 -19.21
CA LEU A 144 -6.65 -2.27 -17.90
C LEU A 144 -5.16 -1.91 -17.92
N ILE A 145 -4.81 -0.71 -18.41
CA ILE A 145 -3.49 -0.13 -18.20
C ILE A 145 -3.65 1.37 -17.93
N LEU A 146 -3.89 1.75 -16.66
CA LEU A 146 -3.61 3.13 -16.22
C LEU A 146 -3.39 3.32 -14.70
N PHE A 147 -2.89 2.33 -13.95
CA PHE A 147 -2.57 2.57 -12.52
C PHE A 147 -1.19 2.12 -12.06
N SER A 148 -0.23 1.97 -12.99
CA SER A 148 1.16 1.59 -12.64
C SER A 148 2.18 2.69 -12.95
N LEU A 149 1.89 3.95 -12.63
CA LEU A 149 2.82 5.06 -12.86
C LEU A 149 3.04 6.01 -11.67
N ILE A 150 2.56 5.66 -10.47
CA ILE A 150 2.78 6.49 -9.26
C ILE A 150 3.86 5.90 -8.34
N ALA A 151 4.26 4.63 -8.50
CA ALA A 151 5.24 4.00 -7.62
C ALA A 151 6.72 4.33 -7.95
N PHE A 152 7.02 5.16 -8.95
CA PHE A 152 8.41 5.43 -9.38
C PHE A 152 8.98 6.80 -8.98
N PHE A 153 8.22 7.61 -8.24
CA PHE A 153 8.73 8.86 -7.67
C PHE A 153 8.38 8.95 -6.19
N MET A 154 9.23 8.37 -5.36
CA MET A 154 9.64 8.97 -4.10
C MET A 154 10.87 8.21 -3.61
N VAL A 155 11.99 8.95 -3.62
CA VAL A 155 13.29 8.63 -3.02
C VAL A 155 13.13 8.32 -1.54
#